data_AF-A0A6V8NNE1-F1
#
_entry.id   AF-A0A6V8NNE1-F1
#
_cell.length_a   1.000
_cell.length_b   1.000
_cell.length_c   1.000
_cell.angle_alpha   90.00
_cell.angle_beta   90.00
_cell.angle_gamma   90.00
#
_symmetry.space_group_name_H-M   'P 1'
#
loop_
_entity.id
_entity.type
_entity.pdbx_description
1 polymer ?
#
loop_
_entity_poly.entity_id
_entity_poly.type
_entity_poly.pdbx_seq_one_letter_code
_entity_poly.pdbx_strand_id
1 'polypeptide(L)'
;MTILASCPQTDLLSPEQIPFDYLAHFDKLKEYFSLPPNIEYVPQVIQFKEREYRTDRKRLVKVLLHYNAGLSASSQTMEAIKSLQHSSTYAVVTGQQAGLLTGPAVTIYKALSVIKLCGLLNERYPSYRFVPVFWAATEDSDLSEADNFSVLSRDDEVKTFRLNLRKNMGRPIGEIGAHEVDRTIINFLEAEFIDSEFKVDLLGMISDSLAQARTLGDFFSCLIMRLFAEQGLILLDPMKREFKDLARELLGKEIEDPLTLTRQVEQAGDELESPGYMRPISKTDNACSFFLVEKEGRRQVYHGPARGFWTSERGHSRQELLKILRETPQKFTT
;
A
#
# COMPACT_ATOMS: atom_id res chain seq x y z
N MET A 1 -9.78 28.28 -15.10
CA MET A 1 -9.29 26.99 -14.56
C MET A 1 -8.91 26.09 -15.74
N THR A 2 -7.91 26.50 -16.53
CA THR A 2 -7.58 25.86 -17.81
C THR A 2 -6.10 25.50 -17.81
N ILE A 3 -5.72 24.47 -17.03
CA ILE A 3 -4.37 23.86 -17.08
C ILE A 3 -4.51 22.33 -17.04
N LEU A 4 -5.47 21.79 -17.79
CA LEU A 4 -5.54 20.35 -18.10
C LEU A 4 -5.91 20.07 -19.57
N ALA A 5 -6.07 21.11 -20.41
CA ALA A 5 -6.51 20.94 -21.79
C ALA A 5 -5.37 20.89 -22.83
N SER A 6 -4.09 20.85 -22.43
CA SER A 6 -2.98 20.96 -23.39
C SER A 6 -1.78 20.03 -23.14
N CYS A 7 -1.94 18.97 -22.34
CA CYS A 7 -0.94 17.90 -22.38
C CYS A 7 -1.43 16.88 -23.43
N PRO A 8 -0.67 16.62 -24.51
CA PRO A 8 -1.02 15.57 -25.46
C PRO A 8 -0.84 14.22 -24.75
N GLN A 9 -1.88 13.81 -24.00
CA GLN A 9 -1.84 12.62 -23.13
C GLN A 9 -1.71 11.31 -23.89
N THR A 10 -1.97 11.29 -25.20
CA THR A 10 -1.96 10.06 -26.01
C THR A 10 -0.55 9.56 -26.36
N ASP A 11 0.44 10.45 -26.45
CA ASP A 11 1.81 10.06 -26.83
C ASP A 11 2.67 9.63 -25.62
N LEU A 12 2.11 9.69 -24.41
CA LEU A 12 2.74 9.29 -23.14
C LEU A 12 2.09 8.03 -22.54
N LEU A 13 1.24 7.32 -23.29
CA LEU A 13 0.62 6.10 -22.80
C LEU A 13 1.67 5.00 -22.59
N SER A 14 1.43 4.14 -21.60
CA SER A 14 2.35 3.07 -21.21
C SER A 14 2.78 2.24 -22.42
N PRO A 15 4.07 1.88 -22.55
CA PRO A 15 4.49 0.89 -23.55
C PRO A 15 3.88 -0.50 -23.28
N GLU A 16 3.33 -0.71 -22.07
CA GLU A 16 2.61 -1.93 -21.73
C GLU A 16 1.20 -1.91 -22.31
N GLN A 17 0.83 -3.02 -22.95
CA GLN A 17 -0.41 -3.14 -23.71
C GLN A 17 -1.67 -3.10 -22.83
N ILE A 18 -1.64 -3.70 -21.64
CA ILE A 18 -2.80 -3.73 -20.72
C ILE A 18 -3.13 -2.31 -20.22
N PRO A 19 -2.22 -1.52 -19.64
CA PRO A 19 -2.54 -0.14 -19.26
C PRO A 19 -2.99 0.74 -20.43
N PHE A 20 -2.39 0.55 -21.62
CA PHE A 20 -2.83 1.25 -22.83
C PHE A 20 -4.29 0.92 -23.18
N ASP A 21 -4.61 -0.38 -23.30
CA ASP A 21 -5.97 -0.83 -23.64
C ASP A 21 -6.97 -0.47 -22.52
N TYR A 22 -6.56 -0.45 -21.24
CA TYR A 22 -7.41 -0.03 -20.12
C TYR A 22 -7.84 1.43 -20.23
N LEU A 23 -6.96 2.31 -20.71
CA LEU A 23 -7.24 3.73 -20.87
C LEU A 23 -7.90 4.06 -22.21
N ALA A 24 -7.51 3.41 -23.31
CA ALA A 24 -7.91 3.78 -24.67
C ALA A 24 -8.92 2.81 -25.32
N HIS A 25 -8.93 1.54 -24.92
CA HIS A 25 -9.68 0.45 -25.58
C HIS A 25 -10.32 -0.52 -24.58
N PHE A 26 -11.02 0.04 -23.58
CA PHE A 26 -11.53 -0.71 -22.44
C PHE A 26 -12.41 -1.92 -22.82
N ASP A 27 -13.10 -1.88 -23.97
CA ASP A 27 -13.90 -3.01 -24.48
C ASP A 27 -13.10 -4.32 -24.62
N LYS A 28 -11.78 -4.24 -24.86
CA LYS A 28 -10.90 -5.42 -24.91
C LYS A 28 -10.67 -6.05 -23.53
N LEU A 29 -10.87 -5.28 -22.47
CA LEU A 29 -10.57 -5.67 -21.09
C LEU A 29 -11.82 -5.78 -20.19
N LYS A 30 -13.02 -5.65 -20.75
CA LYS A 30 -14.30 -5.66 -20.01
C LYS A 30 -14.57 -6.95 -19.23
N GLU A 31 -13.97 -8.08 -19.64
CA GLU A 31 -14.08 -9.36 -18.94
C GLU A 31 -13.16 -9.42 -17.71
N TYR A 32 -12.12 -8.57 -17.65
CA TYR A 32 -11.13 -8.54 -16.57
C TYR A 32 -11.34 -7.40 -15.57
N PHE A 33 -11.97 -6.30 -16.01
CA PHE A 33 -12.28 -5.14 -15.17
C PHE A 33 -13.78 -4.88 -15.18
N SER A 34 -14.37 -4.74 -14.00
CA SER A 34 -15.83 -4.59 -13.89
C SER A 34 -16.36 -3.28 -14.50
N LEU A 35 -15.56 -2.20 -14.51
CA LEU A 35 -15.98 -0.88 -14.97
C LEU A 35 -14.80 -0.11 -15.62
N PRO A 36 -15.08 0.77 -16.61
CA PRO A 36 -14.07 1.64 -17.20
C PRO A 36 -13.45 2.62 -16.18
N PRO A 37 -12.21 3.09 -16.39
CA PRO A 37 -11.54 4.08 -15.54
C PRO A 37 -12.08 5.50 -15.74
N ASN A 38 -13.39 5.68 -15.57
CA ASN A 38 -14.06 6.95 -15.78
C ASN A 38 -15.00 7.26 -14.60
N ILE A 39 -14.91 8.51 -14.12
CA ILE A 39 -15.66 9.03 -12.98
C ILE A 39 -17.18 8.90 -13.12
N GLU A 40 -17.69 8.85 -14.36
CA GLU A 40 -19.12 8.69 -14.64
C GLU A 40 -19.67 7.31 -14.21
N TYR A 41 -18.82 6.30 -14.01
CA TYR A 41 -19.23 4.96 -13.55
C TYR A 41 -19.23 4.80 -12.02
N VAL A 42 -18.79 5.81 -11.26
CA VAL A 42 -18.77 5.79 -9.79
C VAL A 42 -20.14 5.49 -9.16
N PRO A 43 -21.29 5.98 -9.68
CA PRO A 43 -22.60 5.61 -9.16
C PRO A 43 -22.87 4.10 -9.20
N GLN A 44 -22.34 3.39 -10.20
CA GLN A 44 -22.47 1.93 -10.30
C GLN A 44 -21.62 1.22 -9.23
N VAL A 45 -20.40 1.73 -8.98
CA VAL A 45 -19.56 1.27 -7.85
C VAL A 45 -20.29 1.45 -6.53
N ILE A 46 -20.89 2.62 -6.30
CA ILE A 46 -21.66 2.92 -5.10
C ILE A 46 -22.81 1.94 -4.92
N GLN A 47 -23.65 1.77 -5.95
CA GLN A 47 -24.79 0.85 -5.89
C GLN A 47 -24.36 -0.59 -5.62
N PHE A 48 -23.27 -1.04 -6.24
CA PHE A 48 -22.70 -2.36 -5.97
C PHE A 48 -22.26 -2.49 -4.51
N LYS A 49 -21.53 -1.50 -3.98
CA LYS A 49 -21.06 -1.52 -2.58
C LYS A 49 -22.22 -1.46 -1.59
N GLU A 50 -23.29 -0.73 -1.87
CA GLU A 50 -24.48 -0.66 -1.01
C GLU A 50 -25.22 -2.01 -0.91
N ARG A 51 -25.24 -2.78 -2.00
CA ARG A 51 -25.88 -4.10 -2.07
C ARG A 51 -25.01 -5.19 -1.46
N GLU A 52 -23.77 -5.29 -1.91
CA GLU A 52 -22.90 -6.44 -1.67
C GLU A 52 -21.96 -6.28 -0.48
N TYR A 53 -21.62 -5.05 -0.09
CA TYR A 53 -20.57 -4.83 0.90
C TYR A 53 -21.14 -4.51 2.28
N ARG A 54 -21.05 -5.50 3.18
CA ARG A 54 -21.31 -5.33 4.61
C ARG A 54 -19.99 -5.36 5.35
N THR A 55 -19.67 -4.28 6.06
CA THR A 55 -18.44 -4.17 6.85
C THR A 55 -18.71 -3.51 8.19
N ASP A 56 -17.93 -3.86 9.20
CA ASP A 56 -17.96 -3.20 10.50
C ASP A 56 -17.23 -1.86 10.42
N ARG A 57 -17.92 -0.85 9.89
CA ARG A 57 -17.42 0.52 9.74
C ARG A 57 -16.98 1.10 11.09
N LYS A 58 -17.65 0.76 12.19
CA LYS A 58 -17.31 1.25 13.53
C LYS A 58 -15.96 0.72 13.97
N ARG A 59 -15.72 -0.58 13.80
CA ARG A 59 -14.44 -1.19 14.13
C ARG A 59 -13.32 -0.67 13.23
N LEU A 60 -13.55 -0.52 11.93
CA LEU A 60 -12.56 0.07 11.00
C LEU A 60 -12.19 1.50 11.42
N VAL A 61 -13.18 2.37 11.66
CA VAL A 61 -12.95 3.76 12.10
C VAL A 61 -12.17 3.81 13.40
N LYS A 62 -12.49 2.94 14.37
CA LYS A 62 -11.75 2.85 15.64
C LYS A 62 -10.27 2.53 15.42
N VAL A 63 -9.97 1.56 14.56
CA VAL A 63 -8.58 1.16 14.24
C VAL A 63 -7.85 2.28 13.51
N LEU A 64 -8.47 2.89 12.50
CA LEU A 64 -7.89 4.01 11.75
C LEU A 64 -7.59 5.21 12.65
N LEU A 65 -8.52 5.59 13.54
CA LEU A 65 -8.31 6.69 14.48
C LEU A 65 -7.14 6.40 15.43
N HIS A 66 -7.06 5.18 15.97
CA HIS A 66 -5.96 4.81 16.86
C HIS A 66 -4.61 4.89 16.15
N TYR A 67 -4.52 4.29 14.96
CA TYR A 67 -3.28 4.26 14.18
C TYR A 67 -2.83 5.66 13.76
N ASN A 68 -3.72 6.46 13.17
CA ASN A 68 -3.38 7.80 12.67
C ASN A 68 -3.13 8.81 13.80
N ALA A 69 -3.78 8.67 14.97
CA ALA A 69 -3.44 9.45 16.15
C ALA A 69 -1.98 9.22 16.59
N GLY A 70 -1.50 7.98 16.51
CA GLY A 70 -0.10 7.63 16.81
C GLY A 70 0.92 8.23 15.83
N LEU A 71 0.46 8.67 14.65
CA LEU A 71 1.24 9.38 13.64
C LEU A 71 1.11 10.90 13.73
N SER A 72 0.46 11.41 14.79
CA SER A 72 0.18 12.85 14.97
C SER A 72 -0.66 13.44 13.82
N ALA A 73 -1.62 12.67 13.31
CA ALA A 73 -2.48 13.10 12.22
C ALA A 73 -3.27 14.39 12.55
N SER A 74 -3.48 15.21 11.53
CA SER A 74 -4.20 16.48 11.64
C SER A 74 -5.69 16.30 11.97
N SER A 75 -6.37 17.38 12.36
CA SER A 75 -7.82 17.38 12.54
C SER A 75 -8.56 16.99 11.26
N GLN A 76 -8.06 17.40 10.09
CA GLN A 76 -8.62 17.08 8.78
C GLN A 76 -8.59 15.56 8.52
N THR A 77 -7.47 14.89 8.79
CA THR A 77 -7.38 13.42 8.68
C THR A 77 -8.31 12.74 9.67
N MET A 78 -8.36 13.22 10.91
CA MET A 78 -9.22 12.64 11.95
C MET A 78 -10.72 12.78 11.62
N GLU A 79 -11.13 13.89 11.02
CA GLU A 79 -12.48 14.11 10.50
C GLU A 79 -12.80 13.23 9.28
N ALA A 80 -11.86 13.09 8.35
CA ALA A 80 -11.98 12.18 7.22
C ALA A 80 -12.21 10.74 7.71
N ILE A 81 -11.44 10.28 8.70
CA ILE A 81 -11.63 8.95 9.29
C ILE A 81 -13.00 8.83 9.97
N LYS A 82 -13.42 9.79 10.81
CA LYS A 82 -14.73 9.75 11.46
C LYS A 82 -15.86 9.65 10.44
N SER A 83 -15.74 10.36 9.31
CA SER A 83 -16.76 10.36 8.27
C SER A 83 -16.99 8.98 7.64
N LEU A 84 -16.01 8.07 7.66
CA LEU A 84 -16.16 6.69 7.20
C LEU A 84 -17.20 5.89 7.99
N GLN A 85 -17.66 6.37 9.15
CA GLN A 85 -18.74 5.75 9.90
C GLN A 85 -20.10 5.87 9.18
N HIS A 86 -20.29 6.90 8.35
CA HIS A 86 -21.52 7.12 7.59
C HIS A 86 -21.60 6.20 6.37
N SER A 87 -22.78 5.66 6.07
CA SER A 87 -22.98 4.75 4.93
C SER A 87 -22.66 5.37 3.57
N SER A 88 -22.86 6.69 3.43
CA SER A 88 -22.61 7.47 2.22
C SER A 88 -21.15 7.93 2.04
N THR A 89 -20.25 7.54 2.92
CA THR A 89 -18.81 7.84 2.77
C THR A 89 -18.09 6.66 2.11
N TYR A 90 -17.17 6.91 1.19
CA TYR A 90 -16.36 5.90 0.51
C TYR A 90 -14.88 6.27 0.59
N ALA A 91 -14.03 5.25 0.72
CA ALA A 91 -12.60 5.43 0.63
C ALA A 91 -12.15 5.27 -0.83
N VAL A 92 -11.32 6.20 -1.31
CA VAL A 92 -10.52 5.99 -2.51
C VAL A 92 -9.13 5.63 -2.04
N VAL A 93 -8.63 4.47 -2.48
CA VAL A 93 -7.42 3.85 -1.92
C VAL A 93 -6.33 3.82 -2.98
N THR A 94 -5.12 4.21 -2.58
CA THR A 94 -3.88 3.96 -3.33
C THR A 94 -2.84 3.36 -2.37
N GLY A 95 -1.68 2.96 -2.87
CA GLY A 95 -0.60 2.46 -2.02
C GLY A 95 0.73 2.38 -2.74
N GLN A 96 1.78 2.26 -1.93
CA GLN A 96 3.15 2.02 -2.38
C GLN A 96 3.95 1.35 -1.25
N GLN A 97 5.04 0.67 -1.61
CA GLN A 97 6.03 0.18 -0.66
C GLN A 97 6.57 1.32 0.21
N ALA A 98 6.83 1.02 1.49
CA ALA A 98 7.33 1.97 2.47
C ALA A 98 8.84 2.23 2.29
N GLY A 99 9.19 2.98 1.24
CA GLY A 99 10.58 3.30 0.90
C GLY A 99 11.25 4.29 1.87
N LEU A 100 12.59 4.25 1.94
CA LEU A 100 13.37 5.21 2.73
C LEU A 100 13.15 6.64 2.19
N LEU A 101 12.92 7.62 3.08
CA LEU A 101 12.54 8.99 2.70
C LEU A 101 11.40 9.05 1.67
N THR A 102 10.34 8.27 1.91
CA THR A 102 9.15 8.12 1.02
C THR A 102 9.37 7.31 -0.26
N GLY A 103 10.60 6.89 -0.54
CA GLY A 103 10.94 6.11 -1.72
C GLY A 103 10.83 6.92 -3.02
N PRO A 104 10.45 6.29 -4.14
CA PRO A 104 10.39 6.96 -5.44
C PRO A 104 9.27 8.03 -5.49
N ALA A 105 9.44 9.05 -6.34
CA ALA A 105 8.49 10.16 -6.48
C ALA A 105 7.05 9.72 -6.82
N VAL A 106 6.87 8.52 -7.42
CA VAL A 106 5.55 7.93 -7.68
C VAL A 106 4.72 7.76 -6.40
N THR A 107 5.35 7.58 -5.22
CA THR A 107 4.67 7.57 -3.92
C THR A 107 3.89 8.87 -3.71
N ILE A 108 4.56 10.01 -3.91
CA ILE A 108 3.98 11.35 -3.74
C ILE A 108 2.90 11.59 -4.80
N TYR A 109 3.14 11.20 -6.06
CA TYR A 109 2.14 11.34 -7.12
C TYR A 109 0.90 10.50 -6.89
N LYS A 110 1.04 9.28 -6.36
CA LYS A 110 -0.09 8.42 -5.98
C LYS A 110 -0.93 9.05 -4.87
N ALA A 111 -0.29 9.59 -3.82
CA ALA A 111 -0.97 10.31 -2.74
C ALA A 111 -1.73 11.54 -3.27
N LEU A 112 -1.07 12.39 -4.06
CA LEU A 112 -1.69 13.55 -4.69
C LEU A 112 -2.85 13.15 -5.62
N SER A 113 -2.71 12.06 -6.37
CA SER A 113 -3.75 11.58 -7.28
C SER A 113 -5.01 11.17 -6.53
N VAL A 114 -4.88 10.43 -5.43
CA VAL A 114 -6.04 10.01 -4.64
C VAL A 114 -6.71 11.19 -3.93
N ILE A 115 -5.93 12.15 -3.43
CA ILE A 115 -6.44 13.40 -2.82
C ILE A 115 -7.24 14.20 -3.86
N LYS A 116 -6.65 14.42 -5.04
CA LYS A 116 -7.29 15.18 -6.12
C LYS A 116 -8.54 14.48 -6.64
N LEU A 117 -8.49 13.17 -6.81
CA LEU A 117 -9.65 12.38 -7.23
C LEU A 117 -10.79 12.46 -6.21
N CYS A 118 -10.50 12.39 -4.90
CA CYS A 118 -11.52 12.58 -3.86
C CYS A 118 -12.16 13.97 -3.96
N GLY A 119 -11.37 15.03 -4.20
CA GLY A 119 -11.89 16.38 -4.43
C GLY A 119 -12.89 16.42 -5.59
N LEU A 120 -12.50 15.91 -6.76
CA LEU A 120 -13.36 15.84 -7.95
C LEU A 120 -14.64 15.04 -7.71
N LEU A 121 -14.54 13.91 -7.00
CA LEU A 121 -15.69 13.07 -6.68
C LEU A 121 -16.67 13.75 -5.72
N ASN A 122 -16.15 14.46 -4.70
CA ASN A 122 -16.97 15.22 -3.76
C ASN A 122 -17.70 16.39 -4.42
N GLU A 123 -17.07 17.05 -5.40
CA GLU A 123 -17.73 18.10 -6.21
C GLU A 123 -18.80 17.52 -7.14
N ARG A 124 -18.50 16.39 -7.81
CA ARG A 124 -19.41 15.76 -8.77
C ARG A 124 -20.61 15.09 -8.10
N TYR A 125 -20.43 14.52 -6.92
CA TYR A 125 -21.42 13.70 -6.21
C TYR A 125 -21.63 14.18 -4.76
N PRO A 126 -22.23 15.37 -4.54
CA PRO A 126 -22.30 16.02 -3.24
C PRO A 126 -23.17 15.29 -2.18
N SER A 127 -23.99 14.32 -2.60
CA SER A 127 -24.74 13.44 -1.68
C SER A 127 -23.86 12.38 -1.00
N TYR A 128 -22.63 12.20 -1.48
CA TYR A 128 -21.67 11.24 -0.97
C TYR A 128 -20.41 11.97 -0.50
N ARG A 129 -19.59 11.25 0.26
CA ARG A 129 -18.28 11.75 0.69
C ARG A 129 -17.20 10.76 0.28
N PHE A 130 -16.12 11.23 -0.32
CA PHE A 130 -14.96 10.44 -0.71
C PHE A 130 -13.75 10.92 0.07
N VAL A 131 -13.06 9.99 0.72
CA VAL A 131 -11.87 10.29 1.53
C VAL A 131 -10.64 9.54 1.00
N PRO A 132 -9.47 10.19 0.95
CA PRO A 132 -8.26 9.59 0.44
C PRO A 132 -7.60 8.69 1.49
N VAL A 133 -7.29 7.45 1.09
CA VAL A 133 -6.57 6.48 1.91
C VAL A 133 -5.29 6.06 1.18
N PHE A 134 -4.18 6.07 1.90
CA PHE A 134 -2.90 5.56 1.42
C PHE A 134 -2.50 4.32 2.22
N TRP A 135 -2.36 3.20 1.51
CA TRP A 135 -1.91 1.91 1.99
C TRP A 135 -0.38 1.87 1.95
N ALA A 136 0.27 1.99 3.11
CA ALA A 136 1.70 1.84 3.25
C ALA A 136 2.04 0.34 3.21
N ALA A 137 2.55 -0.18 2.09
CA ALA A 137 2.82 -1.61 1.91
C ALA A 137 4.09 -2.05 2.68
N THR A 138 4.01 -2.04 4.00
CA THR A 138 5.08 -2.39 4.95
C THR A 138 5.26 -3.90 5.12
N GLU A 139 4.33 -4.70 4.59
CA GLU A 139 4.37 -6.16 4.66
C GLU A 139 5.32 -6.79 3.64
N ASP A 140 5.72 -6.00 2.62
CA ASP A 140 6.73 -6.41 1.66
C ASP A 140 8.09 -6.57 2.36
N SER A 141 8.86 -7.51 1.85
CA SER A 141 10.21 -7.85 2.28
C SER A 141 11.28 -7.49 1.23
N ASP A 142 10.89 -6.95 0.07
CA ASP A 142 11.84 -6.43 -0.90
C ASP A 142 12.48 -5.14 -0.39
N LEU A 143 13.79 -5.18 -0.18
CA LEU A 143 14.56 -4.03 0.31
C LEU A 143 15.02 -3.10 -0.81
N SER A 144 14.82 -3.46 -2.08
CA SER A 144 15.32 -2.72 -3.24
C SER A 144 14.90 -1.25 -3.27
N GLU A 145 13.68 -0.93 -2.81
CA GLU A 145 13.18 0.44 -2.66
C GLU A 145 13.23 0.96 -1.21
N ALA A 146 13.47 0.07 -0.23
CA ALA A 146 13.36 0.39 1.19
C ALA A 146 14.70 0.76 1.86
N ASP A 147 15.83 0.40 1.25
CA ASP A 147 17.16 0.63 1.85
C ASP A 147 17.88 1.86 1.28
N ASN A 148 17.34 2.54 0.26
CA ASN A 148 18.03 3.64 -0.42
C ASN A 148 17.10 4.74 -0.91
N PHE A 149 17.70 5.90 -1.18
CA PHE A 149 17.08 7.02 -1.90
C PHE A 149 18.15 7.80 -2.66
N SER A 150 17.73 8.57 -3.66
CA SER A 150 18.61 9.45 -4.43
C SER A 150 18.14 10.89 -4.35
N VAL A 151 19.09 11.82 -4.34
CA VAL A 151 18.84 13.27 -4.34
C VAL A 151 19.65 13.93 -5.45
N LEU A 152 19.14 15.05 -5.95
CA LEU A 152 19.94 15.97 -6.74
C LEU A 152 20.78 16.80 -5.77
N SER A 153 22.12 16.69 -5.88
CA SER A 153 23.06 17.41 -5.02
C SER A 153 23.16 18.87 -5.42
N ARG A 154 23.82 19.66 -4.56
CA ARG A 154 24.20 21.06 -4.85
C ARG A 154 25.18 21.24 -6.02
N ASP A 155 25.79 20.14 -6.47
CA ASP A 155 26.72 20.10 -7.60
C ASP A 155 26.02 19.60 -8.89
N ASP A 156 24.68 19.56 -8.91
CA ASP A 156 23.86 19.03 -10.01
C ASP A 156 24.10 17.54 -10.33
N GLU A 157 24.57 16.77 -9.35
CA GLU A 157 24.80 15.33 -9.48
C GLU A 157 23.76 14.52 -8.73
N VAL A 158 23.38 13.36 -9.29
CA VAL A 158 22.53 12.41 -8.56
C VAL A 158 23.38 11.63 -7.56
N LYS A 159 23.14 11.86 -6.27
CA LYS A 159 23.79 11.13 -5.19
C LYS A 159 22.82 10.20 -4.49
N THR A 160 23.27 8.97 -4.23
CA THR A 160 22.44 7.91 -3.64
C THR A 160 22.98 7.53 -2.27
N PHE A 161 22.09 7.54 -1.28
CA PHE A 161 22.36 7.04 0.05
C PHE A 161 21.76 5.64 0.21
N ARG A 162 22.49 4.71 0.84
CA ARG A 162 22.03 3.34 1.06
C ARG A 162 22.34 2.87 2.48
N LEU A 163 21.33 2.36 3.16
CA LEU A 163 21.44 1.68 4.45
C LEU A 163 21.96 0.26 4.26
N ASN A 164 22.79 -0.21 5.20
CA ASN A 164 23.20 -1.61 5.24
C ASN A 164 22.19 -2.47 6.02
N LEU A 165 21.17 -2.95 5.32
CA LEU A 165 20.11 -3.79 5.89
C LEU A 165 20.32 -5.30 5.69
N ARG A 166 21.56 -5.77 5.46
CA ARG A 166 21.85 -7.19 5.17
C ARG A 166 21.30 -8.18 6.20
N LYS A 167 21.30 -7.82 7.49
CA LYS A 167 20.76 -8.67 8.56
C LYS A 167 19.23 -8.73 8.59
N ASN A 168 18.55 -7.86 7.82
CA ASN A 168 17.11 -7.78 7.69
C ASN A 168 16.57 -8.40 6.40
N MET A 169 17.43 -9.05 5.59
CA MET A 169 17.02 -9.70 4.35
C MET A 169 15.84 -10.67 4.59
N GLY A 170 14.79 -10.51 3.79
CA GLY A 170 13.58 -11.33 3.89
C GLY A 170 12.63 -10.93 5.02
N ARG A 171 12.96 -9.94 5.85
CA ARG A 171 12.02 -9.40 6.86
C ARG A 171 11.08 -8.37 6.23
N PRO A 172 9.80 -8.32 6.64
CA PRO A 172 8.92 -7.23 6.25
C PRO A 172 9.49 -5.88 6.68
N ILE A 173 9.35 -4.85 5.83
CA ILE A 173 9.80 -3.47 6.12
C ILE A 173 9.20 -2.97 7.44
N GLY A 174 7.96 -3.34 7.73
CA GLY A 174 7.24 -2.99 8.95
C GLY A 174 7.84 -3.57 10.24
N GLU A 175 8.75 -4.55 10.17
CA GLU A 175 9.47 -5.13 11.32
C GLU A 175 10.91 -4.61 11.48
N ILE A 176 11.44 -3.92 10.46
CA ILE A 176 12.81 -3.39 10.51
C ILE A 176 12.82 -2.18 11.43
N GLY A 177 13.60 -2.24 12.51
CA GLY A 177 13.64 -1.18 13.50
C GLY A 177 14.13 0.15 12.93
N ALA A 178 13.55 1.27 13.37
CA ALA A 178 13.95 2.60 12.93
C ALA A 178 15.40 2.95 13.35
N HIS A 179 15.93 2.26 14.37
CA HIS A 179 17.34 2.36 14.77
C HIS A 179 18.32 1.83 13.71
N GLU A 180 17.84 1.10 12.70
CA GLU A 180 18.64 0.72 11.53
C GLU A 180 18.86 1.92 10.58
N VAL A 181 18.04 2.98 10.69
CA VAL A 181 18.27 4.23 9.98
C VAL A 181 19.39 4.96 10.70
N ASP A 182 20.50 5.14 10.00
CA ASP A 182 21.62 5.90 10.51
C ASP A 182 21.26 7.39 10.62
N ARG A 183 21.59 8.03 11.74
CA ARG A 183 21.47 9.49 11.89
C ARG A 183 22.37 10.24 10.90
N THR A 184 23.36 9.58 10.31
CA THR A 184 24.13 10.13 9.18
C THR A 184 23.27 10.46 7.96
N ILE A 185 22.02 9.96 7.88
CA ILE A 185 21.07 10.40 6.84
C ILE A 185 20.87 11.93 6.89
N ILE A 186 20.78 12.52 8.10
CA ILE A 186 20.62 13.96 8.26
C ILE A 186 21.90 14.68 7.80
N ASN A 187 23.07 14.18 8.18
CA ASN A 187 24.36 14.74 7.75
C ASN A 187 24.54 14.66 6.23
N PHE A 188 24.10 13.56 5.62
CA PHE A 188 24.11 13.38 4.17
C PHE A 188 23.21 14.41 3.49
N LEU A 189 21.96 14.54 3.94
CA LEU A 189 21.02 15.51 3.38
C LEU A 189 21.50 16.96 3.60
N GLU A 190 22.09 17.26 4.76
CA GLU A 190 22.66 18.56 5.07
C GLU A 190 23.84 18.92 4.15
N ALA A 191 24.71 17.95 3.85
CA ALA A 191 25.83 18.14 2.93
C ALA A 191 25.38 18.31 1.47
N GLU A 192 24.36 17.56 1.05
CA GLU A 192 23.99 17.44 -0.36
C GLU A 192 22.90 18.42 -0.82
N PHE A 193 21.99 18.84 0.05
CA PHE A 193 20.95 19.79 -0.32
C PHE A 193 21.49 21.21 -0.52
N ILE A 194 21.00 21.86 -1.58
CA ILE A 194 21.17 23.29 -1.82
C ILE A 194 20.61 24.07 -0.62
N ASP A 195 21.36 25.08 -0.17
CA ASP A 195 20.90 25.96 0.90
C ASP A 195 19.73 26.80 0.41
N SER A 196 18.58 26.63 1.07
CA SER A 196 17.34 27.34 0.80
C SER A 196 16.59 27.59 2.11
N GLU A 197 15.60 28.48 2.08
CA GLU A 197 14.72 28.77 3.20
C GLU A 197 13.94 27.52 3.69
N PHE A 198 13.79 26.49 2.86
CA PHE A 198 13.07 25.26 3.19
C PHE A 198 13.93 24.17 3.84
N LYS A 199 15.26 24.27 3.72
CA LYS A 199 16.20 23.20 4.12
C LYS A 199 16.10 22.86 5.61
N VAL A 200 16.05 23.88 6.46
CA VAL A 200 16.00 23.70 7.92
C VAL A 200 14.72 22.98 8.34
N ASP A 201 13.58 23.42 7.83
CA ASP A 201 12.27 22.83 8.17
C ASP A 201 12.15 21.40 7.64
N LEU A 202 12.65 21.13 6.44
CA LEU A 202 12.66 19.78 5.86
C LEU A 202 13.52 18.81 6.69
N LEU A 203 14.74 19.21 7.06
CA LEU A 203 15.62 18.39 7.90
C LEU A 203 15.01 18.18 9.29
N GLY A 204 14.38 19.20 9.87
CA GLY A 204 13.63 19.12 11.12
C GLY A 204 12.49 18.11 11.03
N MET A 205 11.67 18.17 9.97
CA MET A 205 10.58 17.24 9.73
C MET A 205 11.06 15.78 9.63
N ILE A 206 12.18 15.56 8.93
CA ILE A 206 12.78 14.22 8.79
C ILE A 206 13.30 13.71 10.13
N SER A 207 14.03 14.55 10.87
CA SER A 207 14.57 14.23 12.20
C SER A 207 13.46 13.87 13.19
N ASP A 208 12.40 14.69 13.25
CA ASP A 208 11.24 14.44 14.12
C ASP A 208 10.52 13.15 13.76
N SER A 209 10.34 12.89 12.45
CA SER A 209 9.70 11.66 11.97
C SER A 209 10.51 10.42 12.35
N LEU A 210 11.84 10.51 12.26
CA LEU A 210 12.73 9.43 12.68
C LEU A 210 12.69 9.22 14.21
N ALA A 211 12.64 10.30 14.99
CA ALA A 211 12.56 10.24 16.45
C ALA A 211 11.24 9.62 16.96
N GLN A 212 10.15 9.80 16.22
CA GLN A 212 8.84 9.21 16.53
C GLN A 212 8.72 7.74 16.07
N ALA A 213 9.51 7.32 15.09
CA ALA A 213 9.37 6.01 14.47
C ALA A 213 9.98 4.87 15.30
N ARG A 214 9.29 3.72 15.34
CA ARG A 214 9.84 2.47 15.89
C ARG A 214 10.39 1.55 14.81
N THR A 215 9.84 1.63 13.60
CA THR A 215 10.22 0.81 12.44
C THR A 215 10.38 1.68 11.18
N LEU A 216 10.98 1.14 10.11
CA LEU A 216 11.04 1.82 8.81
C LEU A 216 9.65 2.16 8.26
N GLY A 217 8.69 1.26 8.45
CA GLY A 217 7.28 1.52 8.11
C GLY A 217 6.68 2.69 8.90
N ASP A 218 6.99 2.81 10.20
CA ASP A 218 6.58 3.96 11.02
C ASP A 218 7.23 5.25 10.51
N PHE A 219 8.52 5.22 10.16
CA PHE A 219 9.25 6.39 9.66
C PHE A 219 8.65 6.91 8.35
N PHE A 220 8.41 6.01 7.39
CA PHE A 220 7.70 6.31 6.16
C PHE A 220 6.33 6.95 6.44
N SER A 221 5.54 6.34 7.33
CA SER A 221 4.19 6.78 7.63
C SER A 221 4.16 8.15 8.31
N CYS A 222 5.11 8.44 9.21
CA CYS A 222 5.25 9.75 9.83
C CYS A 222 5.56 10.83 8.79
N LEU A 223 6.47 10.56 7.85
CA LEU A 223 6.81 11.49 6.76
C LEU A 223 5.60 11.77 5.87
N ILE A 224 4.92 10.73 5.39
CA ILE A 224 3.74 10.89 4.53
C ILE A 224 2.63 11.64 5.27
N MET A 225 2.40 11.34 6.56
CA MET A 225 1.40 12.05 7.37
C MET A 225 1.71 13.55 7.47
N ARG A 226 2.99 13.93 7.65
CA ARG A 226 3.40 15.34 7.74
C ARG A 226 3.31 16.05 6.39
N LEU A 227 3.74 15.39 5.31
CA LEU A 227 3.68 15.94 3.94
C LEU A 227 2.24 16.22 3.48
N PHE A 228 1.28 15.41 3.94
CA PHE A 228 -0.13 15.51 3.52
C PHE A 228 -1.09 15.86 4.67
N ALA A 229 -0.58 16.50 5.72
CA ALA A 229 -1.34 16.77 6.94
C ALA A 229 -2.60 17.60 6.65
N GLU A 230 -2.54 18.57 5.76
CA GLU A 230 -3.65 19.48 5.50
C GLU A 230 -4.70 18.91 4.53
N GLN A 231 -4.38 17.81 3.84
CA GLN A 231 -5.21 17.24 2.77
C GLN A 231 -6.10 16.09 3.25
N GLY A 232 -6.13 15.83 4.56
CA GLY A 232 -6.97 14.79 5.16
C GLY A 232 -6.63 13.37 4.73
N LEU A 233 -5.37 13.12 4.33
CA LEU A 233 -4.89 11.80 3.92
C LEU A 233 -4.92 10.84 5.11
N ILE A 234 -5.55 9.68 4.92
CA ILE A 234 -5.65 8.62 5.92
C ILE A 234 -4.59 7.57 5.62
N LEU A 235 -3.75 7.22 6.61
CA LEU A 235 -2.80 6.13 6.48
C LEU A 235 -3.34 4.81 7.01
N LEU A 236 -2.96 3.74 6.33
CA LEU A 236 -3.18 2.36 6.73
C LEU A 236 -1.88 1.59 6.53
N ASP A 237 -1.43 0.90 7.58
CA ASP A 237 -0.28 0.01 7.54
C ASP A 237 -0.77 -1.43 7.80
N PRO A 238 -0.74 -2.32 6.79
CA PRO A 238 -1.31 -3.64 6.90
C PRO A 238 -0.57 -4.52 7.89
N MET A 239 0.68 -4.21 8.26
CA MET A 239 1.43 -4.99 9.26
C MET A 239 0.95 -4.75 10.69
N LYS A 240 0.22 -3.67 10.97
CA LYS A 240 -0.27 -3.44 12.34
C LYS A 240 -1.30 -4.50 12.71
N ARG A 241 -1.15 -5.02 13.93
CA ARG A 241 -1.97 -6.11 14.47
C ARG A 241 -3.46 -5.81 14.33
N GLU A 242 -3.86 -4.58 14.58
CA GLU A 242 -5.25 -4.14 14.56
C GLU A 242 -5.88 -4.24 13.17
N PHE A 243 -5.12 -3.96 12.10
CA PHE A 243 -5.58 -4.15 10.73
C PHE A 243 -5.57 -5.63 10.34
N LYS A 244 -4.56 -6.40 10.74
CA LYS A 244 -4.56 -7.86 10.54
C LYS A 244 -5.72 -8.55 11.27
N ASP A 245 -6.11 -8.04 12.43
CA ASP A 245 -7.29 -8.48 13.18
C ASP A 245 -8.62 -8.23 12.42
N LEU A 246 -8.68 -7.20 11.55
CA LEU A 246 -9.80 -6.99 10.63
C LEU A 246 -9.77 -7.98 9.45
N ALA A 247 -8.58 -8.35 8.98
CA ALA A 247 -8.39 -9.28 7.87
C ALA A 247 -8.49 -10.77 8.25
N ARG A 248 -8.63 -11.11 9.54
CA ARG A 248 -8.64 -12.49 10.03
C ARG A 248 -9.66 -13.41 9.36
N GLU A 249 -10.86 -12.91 9.07
CA GLU A 249 -11.86 -13.76 8.41
C GLU A 249 -11.42 -14.13 6.97
N LEU A 250 -10.87 -13.16 6.24
CA LEU A 250 -10.36 -13.37 4.89
C LEU A 250 -9.18 -14.36 4.89
N LEU A 251 -8.20 -14.15 5.77
CA LEU A 251 -7.06 -15.06 5.92
C LEU A 251 -7.49 -16.46 6.38
N GLY A 252 -8.51 -16.54 7.25
CA GLY A 252 -9.07 -17.81 7.69
C GLY A 252 -9.69 -18.61 6.55
N LYS A 253 -10.42 -17.94 5.64
CA LYS A 253 -10.99 -18.57 4.43
C LYS A 253 -9.90 -19.16 3.54
N GLU A 254 -8.79 -18.44 3.33
CA GLU A 254 -7.65 -18.93 2.55
C GLU A 254 -6.89 -20.10 3.22
N ILE A 255 -6.93 -20.22 4.55
CA ILE A 255 -6.36 -21.37 5.28
C ILE A 255 -7.31 -22.59 5.22
N GLU A 256 -8.62 -22.37 5.25
CA GLU A 256 -9.62 -23.44 5.17
C GLU A 256 -9.70 -24.02 3.76
N ASP A 257 -9.72 -23.15 2.74
CA ASP A 257 -9.76 -23.53 1.31
C ASP A 257 -8.52 -23.00 0.56
N PRO A 258 -7.34 -23.61 0.78
CA PRO A 258 -6.10 -23.14 0.21
C PRO A 258 -6.04 -23.37 -1.31
N LEU A 259 -5.28 -22.48 -1.97
CA LEU A 259 -5.02 -22.49 -3.41
C LEU A 259 -6.20 -22.07 -4.29
N THR A 260 -7.38 -21.77 -3.74
CA THR A 260 -8.51 -21.29 -4.54
C THR A 260 -8.19 -19.97 -5.23
N LEU A 261 -7.62 -19.01 -4.51
CA LEU A 261 -7.14 -17.75 -5.12
C LEU A 261 -5.98 -17.98 -6.10
N THR A 262 -5.08 -18.93 -5.81
CA THR A 262 -3.96 -19.27 -6.70
C THR A 262 -4.47 -19.80 -8.04
N ARG A 263 -5.45 -20.72 -8.04
CA ARG A 263 -6.06 -21.23 -9.27
C ARG A 263 -6.78 -20.12 -10.05
N GLN A 264 -7.47 -19.20 -9.36
CA GLN A 264 -8.13 -18.07 -10.03
C GLN A 264 -7.12 -17.11 -10.69
N VAL A 265 -5.97 -16.87 -10.05
CA VAL A 265 -4.90 -16.04 -10.64
C VAL A 265 -4.32 -16.73 -11.88
N GLU A 266 -4.00 -18.02 -11.81
CA GLU A 266 -3.46 -18.73 -12.98
C GLU A 266 -4.48 -18.82 -14.11
N GLN A 267 -5.76 -19.06 -13.79
CA GLN A 267 -6.84 -19.04 -14.78
C GLN A 267 -6.99 -17.68 -15.47
N ALA A 268 -6.98 -16.59 -14.70
CA ALA A 268 -7.02 -15.24 -15.27
C ALA A 268 -5.78 -14.95 -16.13
N GLY A 269 -4.61 -15.49 -15.76
CA GLY A 269 -3.40 -15.45 -16.57
C GLY A 269 -3.56 -16.18 -17.91
N ASP A 270 -4.11 -17.40 -17.88
CA ASP A 270 -4.38 -18.20 -19.10
C ASP A 270 -5.37 -17.46 -20.03
N GLU A 271 -6.41 -16.87 -19.45
CA GLU A 271 -7.41 -16.08 -20.18
C GLU A 271 -6.81 -14.82 -20.83
N LEU A 272 -5.88 -14.15 -20.15
CA LEU A 272 -5.17 -12.97 -20.69
C LEU A 272 -4.18 -13.31 -21.81
N GLU A 273 -3.52 -14.48 -21.75
CA GLU A 273 -2.58 -14.92 -22.79
C GLU A 273 -3.28 -15.25 -24.11
N SER A 274 -4.53 -15.74 -24.07
CA SER A 274 -5.30 -16.11 -25.26
C SER A 274 -5.47 -14.97 -26.29
N PRO A 275 -5.85 -13.73 -25.93
CA PRO A 275 -5.88 -12.58 -26.84
C PRO A 275 -4.50 -11.94 -27.08
N GLY A 276 -3.41 -12.49 -26.52
CA GLY A 276 -2.04 -12.06 -26.77
C GLY A 276 -1.46 -11.08 -25.74
N TYR A 277 -2.10 -10.89 -24.58
CA TYR A 277 -1.48 -10.12 -23.50
C TYR A 277 -0.40 -10.94 -22.80
N MET A 278 0.61 -10.25 -22.24
CA MET A 278 1.56 -10.89 -21.34
C MET A 278 0.92 -11.11 -19.97
N ARG A 279 1.09 -12.31 -19.41
CA ARG A 279 0.69 -12.65 -18.04
C ARG A 279 1.45 -11.77 -17.02
N PRO A 280 0.78 -10.91 -16.24
CA PRO A 280 1.47 -10.02 -15.31
C PRO A 280 1.94 -10.73 -14.03
N ILE A 281 1.19 -11.74 -13.57
CA ILE A 281 1.43 -12.47 -12.32
C ILE A 281 1.37 -13.96 -12.62
N SER A 282 2.36 -14.70 -12.13
CA SER A 282 2.33 -16.16 -12.09
C SER A 282 2.73 -16.64 -10.71
N LYS A 283 2.06 -17.69 -10.23
CA LYS A 283 2.24 -18.30 -8.92
C LYS A 283 2.53 -19.78 -9.12
N THR A 284 3.37 -20.34 -8.26
CA THR A 284 3.53 -21.80 -8.18
C THR A 284 2.21 -22.44 -7.75
N ASP A 285 1.77 -23.52 -8.42
CA ASP A 285 0.47 -24.17 -8.19
C ASP A 285 0.15 -24.51 -6.73
N ASN A 286 1.18 -24.77 -5.93
CA ASN A 286 1.07 -25.13 -4.52
C ASN A 286 1.32 -23.95 -3.57
N ALA A 287 1.59 -22.75 -4.07
CA ALA A 287 1.77 -21.55 -3.26
C ALA A 287 0.41 -20.98 -2.85
N CYS A 288 0.20 -20.78 -1.55
CA CYS A 288 -0.99 -20.12 -1.02
C CYS A 288 -0.93 -18.61 -1.29
N SER A 289 -2.07 -17.91 -1.18
CA SER A 289 -2.13 -16.45 -1.35
C SER A 289 -1.82 -15.65 -0.09
N PHE A 290 -0.98 -16.22 0.77
CA PHE A 290 -0.47 -15.57 1.98
C PHE A 290 0.92 -16.10 2.33
N PHE A 291 1.60 -15.33 3.16
CA PHE A 291 2.92 -15.60 3.70
C PHE A 291 2.84 -15.65 5.22
N LEU A 292 3.84 -16.29 5.82
CA LEU A 292 4.01 -16.36 7.27
C LEU A 292 5.35 -15.77 7.65
N VAL A 293 5.34 -14.81 8.58
CA VAL A 293 6.55 -14.27 9.20
C VAL A 293 7.02 -15.25 10.28
N GLU A 294 8.16 -15.88 10.01
CA GLU A 294 8.84 -16.83 10.88
C GLU A 294 10.19 -16.26 11.36
N LYS A 295 11.05 -17.11 11.93
CA LYS A 295 12.27 -16.65 12.61
C LYS A 295 13.23 -15.94 11.66
N GLU A 296 13.36 -16.47 10.46
CA GLU A 296 14.30 -15.98 9.45
C GLU A 296 13.62 -15.00 8.46
N GLY A 297 12.37 -14.57 8.74
CA GLY A 297 11.64 -13.57 7.96
C GLY A 297 10.33 -14.07 7.35
N ARG A 298 9.84 -13.35 6.34
CA ARG A 298 8.62 -13.64 5.59
C ARG A 298 8.83 -14.87 4.70
N ARG A 299 7.99 -15.90 4.88
CA ARG A 299 8.05 -17.16 4.14
C ARG A 299 6.77 -17.38 3.33
N GLN A 300 6.93 -17.75 2.06
CA GLN A 300 5.84 -18.25 1.24
C GLN A 300 5.28 -19.52 1.89
N VAL A 301 3.96 -19.56 2.06
CA VAL A 301 3.27 -20.76 2.55
C VAL A 301 2.83 -21.58 1.34
N TYR A 302 3.10 -22.87 1.39
CA TYR A 302 2.69 -23.83 0.38
C TYR A 302 1.68 -24.83 0.97
N HIS A 303 0.82 -25.39 0.12
CA HIS A 303 -0.14 -26.42 0.49
C HIS A 303 -0.17 -27.55 -0.53
N GLY A 304 -0.35 -28.78 -0.05
CA GLY A 304 -0.41 -29.97 -0.90
C GLY A 304 -1.25 -31.05 -0.22
N PRO A 305 -2.12 -31.77 -0.95
CA PRO A 305 -3.09 -32.70 -0.36
C PRO A 305 -2.48 -33.73 0.60
N ALA A 306 -1.29 -34.25 0.29
CA ALA A 306 -0.60 -35.24 1.12
C ALA A 306 0.28 -34.63 2.23
N ARG A 307 0.81 -33.41 2.04
CA ARG A 307 1.81 -32.79 2.92
C ARG A 307 1.20 -31.80 3.92
N GLY A 308 -0.01 -31.31 3.66
CA GLY A 308 -0.59 -30.21 4.42
C GLY A 308 0.11 -28.89 4.08
N PHE A 309 0.29 -28.01 5.07
CA PHE A 309 0.96 -26.72 4.88
C PHE A 309 2.45 -26.79 5.22
N TRP A 310 3.28 -26.06 4.49
CA TRP A 310 4.69 -25.89 4.85
C TRP A 310 5.26 -24.56 4.36
N THR A 311 6.32 -24.13 5.04
CA THR A 311 7.24 -23.07 4.59
C THR A 311 8.60 -23.69 4.27
N SER A 312 9.58 -22.87 3.93
CA SER A 312 10.98 -23.32 3.84
C SER A 312 11.58 -23.72 5.20
N GLU A 313 10.98 -23.29 6.32
CA GLU A 313 11.51 -23.58 7.66
C GLU A 313 10.89 -24.85 8.25
N ARG A 314 9.56 -25.04 8.11
CA ARG A 314 8.87 -26.19 8.72
C ARG A 314 7.50 -26.49 8.12
N GLY A 315 6.93 -27.63 8.52
CA GLY A 315 5.53 -27.96 8.30
C GLY A 315 4.60 -27.29 9.33
N HIS A 316 3.35 -27.06 8.91
CA HIS A 316 2.28 -26.51 9.73
C HIS A 316 1.00 -27.33 9.54
N SER A 317 0.28 -27.56 10.63
CA SER A 317 -1.09 -28.09 10.52
C SER A 317 -2.09 -26.95 10.27
N ARG A 318 -3.25 -27.26 9.66
CA ARG A 318 -4.33 -26.28 9.51
C ARG A 318 -4.75 -25.68 10.86
N GLN A 319 -4.92 -26.53 11.87
CA GLN A 319 -5.31 -26.10 13.22
C GLN A 319 -4.28 -25.17 13.85
N GLU A 320 -3.00 -25.43 13.59
CA GLU A 320 -1.90 -24.56 14.03
C GLU A 320 -1.96 -23.20 13.35
N LEU A 321 -2.10 -23.13 12.02
CA LEU A 321 -2.21 -21.85 11.30
C LEU A 321 -3.42 -21.04 11.78
N LEU A 322 -4.58 -21.70 11.96
CA LEU A 322 -5.77 -21.06 12.53
C LEU A 322 -5.53 -20.56 13.96
N LYS A 323 -4.76 -21.29 14.77
CA LYS A 323 -4.37 -20.83 16.11
C LYS A 323 -3.46 -19.60 16.04
N ILE A 324 -2.42 -19.63 15.19
CA ILE A 324 -1.53 -18.48 14.97
C ILE A 324 -2.34 -17.27 14.50
N LEU A 325 -3.30 -17.46 13.59
CA LEU A 325 -4.15 -16.38 13.07
C LEU A 325 -5.04 -15.77 14.17
N ARG A 326 -5.49 -16.57 15.14
CA ARG A 326 -6.27 -16.07 16.28
C ARG A 326 -5.42 -15.32 17.31
N GLU A 327 -4.21 -15.81 17.59
CA GLU A 327 -3.37 -15.30 18.68
C GLU A 327 -2.43 -14.17 18.23
N THR A 328 -1.86 -14.31 17.04
CA THR A 328 -0.84 -13.42 16.46
C THR A 328 -1.09 -13.19 14.95
N PRO A 329 -2.21 -12.55 14.57
CA PRO A 329 -2.56 -12.32 13.16
C PRO A 329 -1.51 -11.49 12.41
N GLN A 330 -0.71 -10.69 13.12
CA GLN A 330 0.38 -9.90 12.54
C GLN A 330 1.50 -10.73 11.90
N LYS A 331 1.55 -12.05 12.16
CA LYS A 331 2.47 -12.96 11.47
C LYS A 331 2.04 -13.30 10.04
N PHE A 332 0.79 -13.05 9.67
CA PHE A 332 0.29 -13.34 8.32
C PHE A 332 0.44 -12.11 7.44
N THR A 333 1.12 -12.24 6.31
CA THR A 333 1.22 -11.18 5.29
C THR A 333 0.63 -11.64 3.97
N THR A 334 0.23 -10.70 3.12
CA THR A 334 -0.33 -10.97 1.79
C THR A 334 0.67 -10.74 0.68
#